data_AF-A0A4S2LG66-F1
#
_entry.id   AF-A0A4S2LG66-F1
#
_cell.length_a   1.000
_cell.length_b   1.000
_cell.length_c   1.000
_cell.angle_alpha   90.00
_cell.angle_beta   90.00
_cell.angle_gamma   90.00
#
_symmetry.space_group_name_H-M   'P 1'
#
loop_
_entity.id
_entity.type
_entity.pdbx_description
1 polymer ?
#
loop_
_entity_poly.entity_id
_entity_poly.type
_entity_poly.pdbx_seq_one_letter_code
_entity_poly.pdbx_strand_id
1 'polypeptide(L)'
;MHTKTWRQKTKTMKVKDPTHWVFVVRLHTKRSQKGEPLMRNFYINSTRHFDIVTNGTCGIELETLMLTWWPEQPQVKDAPSWSLGLQFHKRADGHFSLDFMDLKYITNTSLFPDTNETSIHYVSRNDSQFTCPVGSYFQCMAAQSSKLTKPSSVKDAVVQPEVFITLSDLKAEAFRSGNTPTFVGSMRECSADYVPNKVVPIVVGVALAAMIIIALTTFVISSRRRQRGYQEI
;
A
#
# COMPACT_ATOMS: atom_id res chain seq x y z
N MET A 1 -22.94 -13.33 0.05
CA MET A 1 -22.47 -13.09 1.43
C MET A 1 -21.70 -14.33 1.87
N HIS A 2 -20.43 -14.47 1.47
CA HIS A 2 -19.61 -15.63 1.81
C HIS A 2 -18.24 -15.15 2.32
N THR A 3 -18.16 -14.96 3.63
CA THR A 3 -16.92 -14.76 4.38
C THR A 3 -16.31 -16.13 4.68
N LYS A 4 -15.12 -16.42 4.15
CA LYS A 4 -14.33 -17.60 4.57
C LYS A 4 -13.58 -17.25 5.86
N THR A 5 -14.27 -17.41 6.98
CA THR A 5 -13.67 -17.42 8.33
C THR A 5 -13.10 -18.81 8.63
N TRP A 6 -11.79 -18.91 8.89
CA TRP A 6 -11.14 -20.17 9.27
C TRP A 6 -10.92 -20.26 10.79
N ARG A 7 -11.26 -21.43 11.34
CA ARG A 7 -11.20 -21.77 12.76
C ARG A 7 -9.84 -22.36 13.12
N GLN A 8 -9.13 -21.71 14.04
CA GLN A 8 -8.42 -22.34 15.16
C GLN A 8 -8.48 -21.36 16.34
N LYS A 9 -8.57 -21.86 17.58
CA LYS A 9 -8.66 -21.05 18.81
C LYS A 9 -7.30 -20.41 19.14
N THR A 10 -6.75 -19.53 18.29
CA THR A 10 -5.48 -18.83 18.52
C THR A 10 -5.26 -17.84 17.38
N LYS A 11 -4.97 -16.57 17.72
CA LYS A 11 -4.56 -15.40 16.90
C LYS A 11 -4.96 -15.33 15.41
N THR A 12 -5.54 -14.22 14.97
CA THR A 12 -5.93 -14.01 13.55
C THR A 12 -5.18 -12.85 12.89
N MET A 13 -4.76 -13.08 11.65
CA MET A 13 -4.23 -12.07 10.74
C MET A 13 -5.32 -11.67 9.73
N LYS A 14 -5.43 -10.38 9.42
CA LYS A 14 -6.37 -9.87 8.42
C LYS A 14 -5.75 -8.83 7.52
N VAL A 15 -5.83 -9.14 6.23
CA VAL A 15 -5.72 -8.17 5.15
C VAL A 15 -7.12 -8.18 4.52
N LYS A 16 -7.79 -7.02 4.50
CA LYS A 16 -9.29 -6.92 4.47
C LYS A 16 -9.88 -7.79 3.38
N ASP A 17 -11.06 -8.25 3.74
CA ASP A 17 -12.00 -8.99 2.91
C ASP A 17 -12.13 -8.46 1.47
N PRO A 18 -12.38 -9.37 0.52
CA PRO A 18 -12.16 -9.18 -0.91
C PRO A 18 -12.93 -8.04 -1.59
N THR A 19 -13.95 -7.42 -0.99
CA THR A 19 -14.90 -6.62 -1.77
C THR A 19 -14.34 -5.32 -2.40
N HIS A 20 -13.22 -4.75 -1.95
CA HIS A 20 -12.66 -3.50 -2.50
C HIS A 20 -11.14 -3.39 -2.34
N TRP A 21 -10.38 -4.21 -3.07
CA TRP A 21 -8.90 -4.19 -3.08
C TRP A 21 -8.34 -4.23 -4.48
N VAL A 22 -7.30 -3.43 -4.69
CA VAL A 22 -6.52 -3.44 -5.93
C VAL A 22 -5.04 -3.56 -5.55
N PHE A 23 -4.49 -4.75 -5.74
CA PHE A 23 -3.06 -4.99 -5.74
C PHE A 23 -2.58 -4.90 -7.19
N VAL A 24 -1.51 -4.14 -7.45
CA VAL A 24 -0.94 -4.04 -8.80
C VAL A 24 0.50 -4.52 -8.75
N VAL A 25 0.76 -5.67 -9.35
CA VAL A 25 2.13 -6.17 -9.53
C VAL A 25 2.64 -5.62 -10.86
N ARG A 26 3.65 -4.75 -10.81
CA ARG A 26 4.27 -4.16 -12.00
C ARG A 26 5.62 -4.81 -12.25
N LEU A 27 5.70 -5.62 -13.30
CA LEU A 27 6.94 -6.28 -13.71
C LEU A 27 7.61 -5.44 -14.79
N HIS A 28 8.81 -4.92 -14.51
CA HIS A 28 9.63 -4.24 -15.51
C HIS A 28 10.66 -5.22 -16.04
N THR A 29 10.48 -5.72 -17.26
CA THR A 29 11.47 -6.60 -17.87
C THR A 29 12.46 -5.79 -18.70
N LYS A 30 13.76 -5.90 -18.37
CA LYS A 30 14.85 -5.24 -19.09
C LYS A 30 15.33 -6.02 -20.32
N ARG A 31 14.48 -6.87 -20.91
CA ARG A 31 14.89 -7.73 -22.03
C ARG A 31 13.92 -7.57 -23.20
N SER A 32 14.10 -6.51 -23.97
CA SER A 32 13.65 -6.47 -25.36
C SER A 32 14.83 -6.81 -26.26
N GLN A 33 14.59 -7.59 -27.31
CA GLN A 33 15.54 -7.78 -28.41
C GLN A 33 15.92 -6.45 -29.10
N LYS A 34 15.21 -5.35 -28.83
CA LYS A 34 15.45 -4.00 -29.37
C LYS A 34 16.03 -3.00 -28.37
N GLY A 35 16.42 -3.42 -27.17
CA GLY A 35 17.09 -2.54 -26.19
C GLY A 35 16.18 -1.61 -25.37
N GLU A 36 14.85 -1.63 -25.58
CA GLU A 36 13.89 -0.89 -24.74
C GLU A 36 13.30 -1.79 -23.62
N PRO A 37 13.09 -1.28 -22.39
CA PRO A 37 12.47 -2.07 -21.32
C PRO A 37 10.97 -2.29 -21.57
N LEU A 38 10.52 -3.55 -21.58
CA LEU A 38 9.10 -3.90 -21.68
C LEU A 38 8.47 -3.84 -20.29
N MET A 39 7.50 -2.93 -20.09
CA MET A 39 6.73 -2.84 -18.85
C MET A 39 5.42 -3.64 -18.98
N ARG A 40 5.18 -4.57 -18.05
CA ARG A 40 3.93 -5.34 -17.96
C ARG A 40 3.32 -5.18 -16.57
N ASN A 41 2.05 -4.75 -16.55
CA ASN A 41 1.28 -4.60 -15.32
C ASN A 41 0.29 -5.75 -15.18
N PHE A 42 0.37 -6.45 -14.06
CA PHE A 42 -0.54 -7.52 -13.67
C PHE A 42 -1.41 -7.00 -12.52
N TYR A 43 -2.71 -6.93 -12.77
CA TYR A 43 -3.68 -6.40 -11.81
C TYR A 43 -4.32 -7.55 -11.06
N ILE A 44 -4.16 -7.54 -9.74
CA ILE A 44 -4.82 -8.45 -8.81
C ILE A 44 -5.91 -7.64 -8.12
N ASN A 45 -7.12 -7.71 -8.67
CA ASN A 45 -8.32 -7.11 -8.09
C ASN A 45 -9.35 -8.22 -7.87
N SER A 46 -10.03 -8.19 -6.72
CA SER A 46 -11.12 -9.13 -6.40
C SER A 46 -12.24 -9.19 -7.44
N THR A 47 -12.38 -8.21 -8.32
CA THR A 47 -13.44 -8.14 -9.33
C THR A 47 -13.03 -8.67 -10.71
N ARG A 48 -11.74 -8.91 -10.99
CA ARG A 48 -11.29 -9.18 -12.36
C ARG A 48 -10.45 -10.44 -12.62
N HIS A 49 -10.06 -11.25 -11.64
CA HIS A 49 -9.33 -12.48 -11.97
C HIS A 49 -9.70 -13.71 -11.13
N PHE A 50 -9.64 -14.82 -11.86
CA PHE A 50 -9.78 -16.23 -11.53
C PHE A 50 -9.09 -16.63 -10.21
N ASP A 51 -9.86 -17.31 -9.34
CA ASP A 51 -9.49 -18.00 -8.10
C ASP A 51 -8.13 -17.60 -7.46
N ILE A 52 -8.07 -16.45 -6.80
CA ILE A 52 -6.96 -16.16 -5.88
C ILE A 52 -7.09 -17.10 -4.67
N VAL A 53 -6.10 -17.95 -4.47
CA VAL A 53 -5.99 -18.82 -3.29
C VAL A 53 -5.16 -18.12 -2.24
N THR A 54 -5.76 -17.87 -1.09
CA THR A 54 -5.11 -17.28 0.08
C THR A 54 -4.75 -18.37 1.08
N ASN A 55 -3.48 -18.46 1.47
CA ASN A 55 -2.99 -19.32 2.53
C ASN A 55 -2.22 -18.48 3.56
N GLY A 56 -2.11 -18.92 4.81
CA GLY A 56 -1.38 -18.18 5.82
C GLY A 56 -1.21 -18.92 7.12
N THR A 57 -0.24 -18.47 7.91
CA THR A 57 0.03 -19.02 9.25
C THR A 57 -0.04 -17.90 10.28
N CYS A 58 -0.66 -18.20 11.43
CA CYS A 58 -0.74 -17.28 12.55
C CYS A 58 0.17 -17.76 13.67
N GLY A 59 1.16 -16.96 14.05
CA GLY A 59 2.13 -17.26 15.09
C GLY A 59 2.14 -16.22 16.20
N ILE A 60 3.07 -16.37 17.15
CA ILE A 60 3.22 -15.44 18.26
C ILE A 60 4.08 -14.22 17.91
N GLU A 61 5.09 -14.42 17.08
CA GLU A 61 6.09 -13.43 16.65
C GLU A 61 6.10 -13.21 15.13
N LEU A 62 5.58 -14.18 14.37
CA LEU A 62 5.51 -14.16 12.91
C LEU A 62 4.12 -14.59 12.45
N GLU A 63 3.52 -13.82 11.54
CA GLU A 63 2.34 -14.20 10.76
C GLU A 63 2.67 -14.09 9.27
N THR A 64 2.19 -15.04 8.48
CA THR A 64 2.46 -15.07 7.04
C THR A 64 1.17 -15.11 6.25
N LEU A 65 1.11 -14.32 5.18
CA LEU A 65 0.06 -14.33 4.16
C LEU A 65 0.68 -14.70 2.82
N MET A 66 0.11 -15.69 2.16
CA MET A 66 0.50 -16.12 0.83
C MET A 66 -0.71 -16.02 -0.10
N LEU A 67 -0.59 -15.22 -1.14
CA LEU A 67 -1.58 -15.05 -2.20
C LEU A 67 -1.09 -15.82 -3.43
N THR A 68 -1.87 -16.76 -3.94
CA THR A 68 -1.52 -17.55 -5.12
C THR A 68 -2.56 -17.34 -6.21
N TRP A 69 -2.13 -17.09 -7.45
CA TRP A 69 -3.01 -16.89 -8.59
C TRP A 69 -2.40 -17.40 -9.89
N TRP A 70 -3.22 -17.48 -10.93
CA TRP A 70 -2.81 -17.90 -12.26
C TRP A 70 -2.97 -16.71 -13.22
N PRO A 71 -1.88 -16.23 -13.86
CA PRO A 71 -1.93 -15.08 -14.76
C PRO A 71 -2.63 -15.38 -16.10
N GLU A 72 -2.81 -16.66 -16.45
CA GLU A 72 -3.40 -17.14 -17.71
C GLU A 72 -4.82 -17.70 -17.44
N GLN A 73 -5.82 -17.33 -18.26
CA GLN A 73 -7.25 -17.71 -18.11
C GLN A 73 -7.53 -19.21 -18.39
N PRO A 74 -8.72 -19.70 -17.98
CA PRO A 74 -8.89 -20.39 -16.71
C PRO A 74 -8.32 -21.81 -16.70
N GLN A 75 -7.59 -22.12 -15.62
CA GLN A 75 -7.46 -23.45 -15.03
C GLN A 75 -7.19 -24.58 -16.04
N VAL A 76 -6.11 -24.48 -16.79
CA VAL A 76 -5.44 -25.71 -17.22
C VAL A 76 -4.97 -26.37 -15.93
N LYS A 77 -5.50 -27.56 -15.63
CA LYS A 77 -5.02 -28.42 -14.55
C LYS A 77 -3.51 -28.54 -14.77
N ASP A 78 -2.70 -28.09 -13.82
CA ASP A 78 -1.22 -27.98 -13.88
C ASP A 78 -0.63 -26.67 -14.43
N ALA A 79 -1.44 -25.61 -14.61
CA ALA A 79 -0.93 -24.29 -14.97
C ALA A 79 0.02 -23.74 -13.89
N PRO A 80 1.17 -23.15 -14.27
CA PRO A 80 2.14 -22.63 -13.32
C PRO A 80 1.58 -21.39 -12.61
N SER A 81 1.59 -21.41 -11.28
CA SER A 81 1.03 -20.35 -10.45
C SER A 81 2.06 -19.31 -10.02
N TRP A 82 1.60 -18.09 -9.85
CA TRP A 82 2.35 -17.01 -9.21
C TRP A 82 1.98 -16.96 -7.73
N SER A 83 2.93 -16.58 -6.88
CA SER A 83 2.67 -16.42 -5.46
C SER A 83 3.34 -15.21 -4.86
N LEU A 84 2.59 -14.43 -4.08
CA LEU A 84 3.04 -13.28 -3.30
C LEU A 84 2.98 -13.64 -1.82
N GLY A 85 4.13 -13.68 -1.17
CA GLY A 85 4.28 -13.83 0.27
C GLY A 85 4.43 -12.48 0.96
N LEU A 86 3.77 -12.32 2.11
CA LEU A 86 3.87 -11.18 3.01
C LEU A 86 4.10 -11.73 4.41
N GLN A 87 5.12 -11.24 5.10
CA GLN A 87 5.44 -11.66 6.46
C GLN A 87 5.41 -10.49 7.42
N PHE A 88 4.56 -10.64 8.43
CA PHE A 88 4.39 -9.68 9.50
C PHE A 88 5.16 -10.16 10.72
N HIS A 89 6.01 -9.31 11.29
CA HIS A 89 6.67 -9.61 12.55
C HIS A 89 6.11 -8.74 13.67
N LYS A 90 6.00 -9.33 14.86
CA LYS A 90 5.69 -8.61 16.08
C LYS A 90 6.99 -8.16 16.73
N ARG A 91 7.08 -6.86 17.00
CA ARG A 91 8.20 -6.23 17.69
C ARG A 91 8.00 -6.26 19.20
N ALA A 92 9.11 -6.19 19.93
CA ALA A 92 9.13 -6.19 21.40
C ALA A 92 8.41 -4.95 22.00
N ASP A 93 8.34 -3.85 21.25
CA ASP A 93 7.65 -2.61 21.62
C ASP A 93 6.11 -2.68 21.48
N GLY A 94 5.56 -3.86 21.18
CA GLY A 94 4.12 -4.06 21.00
C GLY A 94 3.59 -3.62 19.64
N HIS A 95 4.46 -3.31 18.67
CA HIS A 95 4.06 -3.04 17.28
C HIS A 95 4.20 -4.28 16.41
N PHE A 96 3.57 -4.24 15.23
CA PHE A 96 3.81 -5.18 14.15
C PHE A 96 4.26 -4.44 12.89
N SER A 97 5.06 -5.10 12.06
CA SER A 97 5.57 -4.56 10.81
C SER A 97 5.50 -5.59 9.69
N LEU A 98 5.26 -5.12 8.46
CA LEU A 98 5.45 -5.94 7.25
C LEU A 98 6.92 -5.85 6.85
N ASP A 99 7.72 -6.85 7.21
CA ASP A 99 9.18 -6.79 7.07
C ASP A 99 9.70 -7.56 5.87
N PHE A 100 8.96 -8.58 5.44
CA PHE A 100 9.38 -9.39 4.31
C PHE A 100 8.26 -9.56 3.30
N MET A 101 8.62 -9.39 2.02
CA MET A 101 7.74 -9.64 0.90
C MET A 101 8.52 -10.39 -0.17
N ASP A 102 7.91 -11.43 -0.73
CA ASP A 102 8.49 -12.23 -1.79
C ASP A 102 7.48 -12.53 -2.89
N LEU A 103 7.97 -12.63 -4.12
CA LEU A 103 7.19 -12.95 -5.30
C LEU A 103 7.87 -14.08 -6.06
N LYS A 104 7.11 -15.16 -6.27
CA LYS A 104 7.39 -16.18 -7.28
C LYS A 104 6.54 -15.88 -8.50
N TYR A 105 7.18 -15.73 -9.65
CA TYR A 105 6.49 -15.53 -10.93
C TYR A 105 7.14 -16.36 -12.02
N ILE A 106 6.37 -16.61 -13.09
CA ILE A 106 6.82 -17.30 -14.28
C ILE A 106 6.86 -16.31 -15.44
N THR A 107 7.92 -16.37 -16.23
CA THR A 107 7.99 -15.73 -17.54
C THR A 107 7.90 -16.81 -18.61
N ASN A 108 7.04 -16.62 -19.60
CA ASN A 108 6.91 -17.47 -20.79
C ASN A 108 6.62 -16.58 -22.01
N THR A 109 6.58 -17.17 -23.21
CA THR A 109 6.27 -16.45 -24.45
C THR A 109 4.87 -15.82 -24.47
N SER A 110 3.87 -16.38 -23.78
CA SER A 110 2.51 -15.82 -23.78
C SER A 110 2.38 -14.56 -22.92
N LEU A 111 3.04 -14.52 -21.75
CA LEU A 111 3.05 -13.37 -20.83
C LEU A 111 4.11 -12.33 -21.23
N PHE A 112 5.24 -12.80 -21.76
CA PHE A 112 6.41 -12.02 -22.16
C PHE A 112 6.92 -12.49 -23.54
N PRO A 113 6.40 -11.93 -24.64
CA PRO A 113 6.70 -12.37 -26.00
C PRO A 113 8.17 -12.23 -26.41
N ASP A 114 8.94 -11.41 -25.68
CA ASP A 114 10.38 -11.24 -25.89
C ASP A 114 11.24 -12.33 -25.20
N THR A 115 10.62 -13.28 -24.50
CA THR A 115 11.30 -14.39 -23.84
C THR A 115 11.23 -15.65 -24.69
N ASN A 116 12.38 -16.32 -24.91
CA ASN A 116 12.44 -17.56 -25.69
C ASN A 116 12.24 -18.82 -24.82
N GLU A 117 12.15 -18.67 -23.50
CA GLU A 117 12.13 -19.78 -22.54
C GLU A 117 11.16 -19.52 -21.38
N THR A 118 10.52 -20.59 -20.91
CA THR A 118 9.73 -20.57 -19.68
C THR A 118 10.66 -20.69 -18.48
N SER A 119 10.69 -19.68 -17.62
CA SER A 119 11.54 -19.65 -16.42
C SER A 119 10.78 -19.18 -15.18
N ILE A 120 11.13 -19.77 -14.03
CA ILE A 120 10.58 -19.40 -12.72
C ILE A 120 11.57 -18.47 -12.03
N HIS A 121 11.05 -17.34 -11.55
CA HIS A 121 11.85 -16.32 -10.89
C HIS A 121 11.38 -16.10 -9.46
N TYR A 122 12.33 -15.79 -8.59
CA TYR A 122 12.11 -15.46 -7.18
C TYR A 122 12.74 -14.12 -6.89
N VAL A 123 11.94 -13.19 -6.39
CA VAL A 123 12.38 -11.88 -5.95
C VAL A 123 11.82 -11.59 -4.57
N SER A 124 12.56 -10.88 -3.74
CA SER A 124 12.14 -10.53 -2.40
C SER A 124 12.64 -9.15 -1.98
N ARG A 125 12.05 -8.65 -0.89
CA ARG A 125 12.46 -7.46 -0.17
C ARG A 125 12.40 -7.78 1.32
N ASN A 126 13.50 -7.54 2.01
CA ASN A 126 13.62 -7.69 3.46
C ASN A 126 13.81 -6.30 4.08
N ASP A 127 12.72 -5.54 4.15
CA ASP A 127 12.71 -4.18 4.65
C ASP A 127 11.30 -3.83 5.16
N SER A 128 11.23 -3.16 6.31
CA SER A 128 9.99 -2.80 6.98
C SER A 128 9.18 -1.79 6.13
N GLN A 129 8.08 -2.24 5.53
CA GLN A 129 7.23 -1.39 4.69
C GLN A 129 6.41 -0.38 5.51
N PHE A 130 5.87 -0.84 6.64
CA PHE A 130 5.13 -0.02 7.59
C PHE A 130 5.18 -0.65 8.97
N THR A 131 4.83 0.13 9.99
CA THR A 131 4.75 -0.32 11.37
C THR A 131 3.45 0.19 11.99
N CYS A 132 2.77 -0.65 12.76
CA CYS A 132 1.50 -0.32 13.40
C CYS A 132 1.42 -0.98 14.79
N PRO A 133 0.85 -0.33 15.83
CA PRO A 133 0.64 -0.96 17.13
C PRO A 133 -0.26 -2.20 17.02
N VAL A 134 0.04 -3.26 17.78
CA VAL A 134 -0.85 -4.42 17.90
C VAL A 134 -2.17 -4.01 18.54
N GLY A 135 -3.30 -4.51 18.01
CA GLY A 135 -4.64 -4.10 18.42
C GLY A 135 -5.14 -2.83 17.72
N SER A 136 -4.37 -2.30 16.77
CA SER A 136 -4.80 -1.29 15.79
C SER A 136 -4.68 -1.88 14.38
N TYR A 137 -5.20 -1.17 13.38
CA TYR A 137 -5.03 -1.55 11.98
C TYR A 137 -4.37 -0.43 11.19
N PHE A 138 -3.50 -0.83 10.26
CA PHE A 138 -2.90 0.06 9.28
C PHE A 138 -3.87 0.28 8.12
N GLN A 139 -3.94 1.50 7.60
CA GLN A 139 -4.68 1.84 6.40
C GLN A 139 -3.88 2.84 5.55
N CYS A 140 -3.82 2.62 4.23
CA CYS A 140 -3.14 3.48 3.28
C CYS A 140 -3.88 3.43 1.94
N MET A 141 -4.51 4.54 1.55
CA MET A 141 -5.22 4.67 0.27
C MET A 141 -4.25 4.92 -0.89
N ALA A 142 -3.21 5.71 -0.63
CA ALA A 142 -2.16 6.04 -1.59
C ALA A 142 -1.44 4.80 -2.10
N ALA A 143 -1.06 4.83 -3.38
CA ALA A 143 -0.31 3.76 -4.01
C ALA A 143 1.15 3.75 -3.51
N GLN A 144 1.55 2.68 -2.85
CA GLN A 144 2.91 2.46 -2.33
C GLN A 144 3.63 1.46 -3.23
N SER A 145 4.74 1.86 -3.85
CA SER A 145 5.51 1.02 -4.76
C SER A 145 6.84 0.58 -4.15
N SER A 146 7.10 -0.72 -4.19
CA SER A 146 8.26 -1.35 -3.56
C SER A 146 9.03 -2.17 -4.60
N LYS A 147 10.33 -1.89 -4.74
CA LYS A 147 11.22 -2.67 -5.61
C LYS A 147 11.57 -3.98 -4.91
N LEU A 148 11.36 -5.11 -5.59
CA LEU A 148 11.84 -6.42 -5.16
C LEU A 148 13.12 -6.75 -5.93
N THR A 149 14.05 -7.37 -5.23
CA THR A 149 15.35 -7.74 -5.77
C THR A 149 15.56 -9.23 -5.64
N LYS A 150 16.46 -9.79 -6.44
CA LYS A 150 16.81 -11.19 -6.32
C LYS A 150 17.38 -11.48 -4.92
N PRO A 151 16.88 -12.51 -4.21
CA PRO A 151 17.44 -12.89 -2.92
C PRO A 151 18.90 -13.36 -3.09
N SER A 152 19.77 -12.95 -2.18
CA SER A 152 21.20 -13.29 -2.18
C SER A 152 21.47 -14.80 -2.19
N SER A 153 20.49 -15.61 -1.76
CA SER A 153 20.56 -17.07 -1.71
C SER A 153 20.52 -17.75 -3.08
N VAL A 154 20.09 -17.04 -4.14
CA VAL A 154 19.95 -17.62 -5.49
C VAL A 154 21.16 -17.23 -6.34
N LYS A 155 22.13 -18.15 -6.46
CA LYS A 155 23.34 -18.00 -7.28
C LYS A 155 23.08 -18.23 -8.77
N ASP A 156 22.08 -17.55 -9.34
CA ASP A 156 21.79 -17.68 -10.77
C ASP A 156 22.51 -16.59 -11.57
N ALA A 157 23.09 -16.90 -12.72
CA ALA A 157 23.77 -15.92 -13.57
C ALA A 157 22.79 -15.09 -14.43
N VAL A 158 21.49 -15.42 -14.38
CA VAL A 158 20.45 -14.78 -15.17
C VAL A 158 20.17 -13.37 -14.65
N VAL A 159 20.30 -12.38 -15.54
CA VAL A 159 19.85 -11.00 -15.34
C VAL A 159 18.33 -11.01 -15.16
N GLN A 160 17.88 -10.85 -13.92
CA GLN A 160 16.45 -10.83 -13.61
C GLN A 160 15.83 -9.46 -13.92
N PRO A 161 14.56 -9.43 -14.35
CA PRO A 161 13.84 -8.19 -14.57
C PRO A 161 13.65 -7.42 -13.26
N GLU A 162 13.51 -6.09 -13.33
CA GLU A 162 13.22 -5.28 -12.16
C GLU A 162 11.74 -5.43 -11.80
N VAL A 163 11.45 -5.89 -10.60
CA VAL A 163 10.08 -6.15 -10.16
C VAL A 163 9.65 -5.08 -9.18
N PHE A 164 8.50 -4.47 -9.43
CA PHE A 164 7.87 -3.51 -8.53
C PHE A 164 6.51 -4.04 -8.09
N ILE A 165 6.25 -4.02 -6.79
CA ILE A 165 4.92 -4.32 -6.26
C ILE A 165 4.32 -3.01 -5.80
N THR A 166 3.15 -2.68 -6.33
CA THR A 166 2.39 -1.50 -5.94
C THR A 166 1.14 -1.94 -5.17
N LEU A 167 1.06 -1.50 -3.91
CA LEU A 167 -0.08 -1.73 -3.02
C LEU A 167 -0.90 -0.44 -2.96
N SER A 168 -2.21 -0.50 -3.19
CA SER A 168 -3.14 0.63 -3.07
C SER A 168 -4.38 0.20 -2.30
N ASP A 169 -5.04 1.15 -1.62
CA ASP A 169 -6.17 0.87 -0.72
C ASP A 169 -5.88 -0.24 0.31
N LEU A 170 -4.64 -0.24 0.82
CA LEU A 170 -4.12 -1.19 1.78
C LEU A 170 -4.75 -0.98 3.16
N LYS A 171 -5.21 -2.05 3.78
CA LYS A 171 -5.69 -2.14 5.16
C LYS A 171 -5.32 -3.47 5.82
N ALA A 172 -4.41 -3.44 6.78
CA ALA A 172 -3.81 -4.62 7.39
C ALA A 172 -3.89 -4.60 8.91
N GLU A 173 -4.21 -5.75 9.51
CA GLU A 173 -4.25 -6.03 10.94
C GLU A 173 -3.55 -7.37 11.18
N ALA A 174 -2.63 -7.43 12.13
CA ALA A 174 -1.87 -8.65 12.46
C ALA A 174 -1.82 -8.87 13.98
N PHE A 175 -1.54 -10.11 14.39
CA PHE A 175 -1.35 -10.56 15.78
C PHE A 175 -2.57 -10.37 16.69
N ARG A 176 -3.78 -10.41 16.11
CA ARG A 176 -5.00 -10.11 16.85
C ARG A 176 -5.46 -11.30 17.68
N SER A 177 -5.87 -11.08 18.93
CA SER A 177 -6.35 -12.14 19.84
C SER A 177 -7.85 -12.55 19.68
N GLY A 178 -8.53 -12.24 18.57
CA GLY A 178 -9.97 -12.52 18.42
C GLY A 178 -10.40 -12.90 17.00
N ASN A 179 -11.64 -13.38 16.83
CA ASN A 179 -12.12 -13.99 15.59
C ASN A 179 -13.24 -13.23 14.87
N THR A 180 -13.54 -11.98 15.24
CA THR A 180 -14.55 -11.20 14.49
C THR A 180 -14.04 -10.97 13.06
N PRO A 181 -14.90 -10.80 12.04
CA PRO A 181 -14.47 -10.52 10.67
C PRO A 181 -14.07 -9.06 10.45
N THR A 182 -14.55 -8.14 11.28
CA THR A 182 -14.29 -6.69 11.17
C THR A 182 -12.92 -6.26 11.68
N PHE A 183 -12.32 -5.25 11.07
CA PHE A 183 -11.15 -4.56 11.64
C PHE A 183 -11.53 -3.92 12.96
N VAL A 184 -10.69 -4.08 13.97
CA VAL A 184 -10.94 -3.54 15.31
C VAL A 184 -9.76 -2.66 15.73
N GLY A 185 -10.05 -1.68 16.58
CA GLY A 185 -9.04 -0.78 17.13
C GLY A 185 -8.92 0.52 16.36
N SER A 186 -7.87 1.26 16.71
CA SER A 186 -7.59 2.58 16.12
C SER A 186 -7.02 2.43 14.72
N MET A 187 -7.42 3.33 13.82
CA MET A 187 -6.85 3.41 12.47
C MET A 187 -5.49 4.12 12.51
N ARG A 188 -4.50 3.57 11.79
CA ARG A 188 -3.20 4.21 11.55
C ARG A 188 -3.01 4.44 10.06
N GLU A 189 -3.02 5.71 9.67
CA GLU A 189 -2.83 6.14 8.30
C GLU A 189 -1.35 6.16 7.92
N CYS A 190 -1.06 5.95 6.63
CA CYS A 190 0.28 6.15 6.10
C CYS A 190 0.56 7.64 5.86
N SER A 191 1.83 8.04 5.89
CA SER A 191 2.24 9.41 5.58
C SER A 191 1.91 9.83 4.14
N ALA A 192 1.76 8.87 3.22
CA ALA A 192 1.40 9.15 1.83
C ALA A 192 -0.07 9.57 1.64
N ASP A 193 -0.95 9.23 2.59
CA ASP A 193 -2.33 9.73 2.62
C ASP A 193 -2.43 11.16 3.17
N TYR A 194 -1.36 11.66 3.79
CA TYR A 194 -1.31 13.02 4.30
C TYR A 194 -1.29 14.01 3.14
N VAL A 195 -2.46 14.54 2.80
CA VAL A 195 -2.57 15.76 2.01
C VAL A 195 -2.27 16.92 2.96
N PRO A 196 -1.20 17.72 2.74
CA PRO A 196 -0.97 18.90 3.55
C PRO A 196 -2.20 19.77 3.44
N ASN A 197 -2.90 19.92 4.56
CA ASN A 197 -4.14 20.67 4.63
C ASN A 197 -3.83 22.11 4.20
N LYS A 198 -4.18 22.45 2.95
CA LYS A 198 -4.15 23.83 2.44
C LYS A 198 -4.97 24.79 3.31
N VAL A 199 -5.78 24.24 4.22
CA VAL A 199 -6.49 24.94 5.29
C VAL A 199 -5.58 25.87 6.08
N VAL A 200 -4.35 25.48 6.44
CA VAL A 200 -3.49 26.35 7.26
C VAL A 200 -3.12 27.66 6.52
N PRO A 201 -2.54 27.63 5.31
CA PRO A 201 -2.26 28.87 4.59
C PRO A 201 -3.53 29.66 4.21
N ILE A 202 -4.67 29.00 3.98
CA ILE A 202 -5.95 29.68 3.69
C ILE A 202 -6.45 30.44 4.93
N VAL A 203 -6.45 29.82 6.11
CA VAL A 203 -6.89 30.45 7.37
C VAL A 203 -5.98 31.63 7.74
N VAL A 204 -4.67 31.47 7.58
CA VAL A 204 -3.70 32.56 7.80
C VAL A 204 -3.97 33.71 6.83
N GLY A 205 -4.28 33.43 5.56
CA GLY A 205 -4.62 34.45 4.56
C GLY A 205 -5.88 35.25 4.92
N VAL A 206 -6.96 34.57 5.33
CA VAL A 206 -8.22 35.22 5.71
C VAL A 206 -8.06 36.06 6.98
N ALA A 207 -7.32 35.56 7.98
CA ALA A 207 -7.06 36.29 9.23
C ALA A 207 -6.27 37.59 8.97
N LEU A 208 -5.25 37.54 8.11
CA LEU A 208 -4.47 38.73 7.73
C LEU A 208 -5.33 39.76 6.98
N ALA A 209 -6.18 39.32 6.05
CA ALA A 209 -7.07 40.21 5.31
C ALA A 209 -8.09 40.90 6.24
N ALA A 210 -8.69 40.15 7.17
CA ALA A 210 -9.64 40.69 8.14
C ALA A 210 -9.00 41.75 9.06
N MET A 211 -7.78 41.47 9.57
CA MET A 211 -7.02 42.42 10.38
C MET A 211 -6.74 43.75 9.66
N ILE A 212 -6.39 43.68 8.37
CA ILE A 212 -6.15 44.88 7.54
C ILE A 212 -7.44 45.68 7.38
N ILE A 213 -8.57 45.03 7.08
CA ILE A 213 -9.87 45.71 6.92
C ILE A 213 -10.29 46.41 8.22
N ILE A 214 -10.11 45.76 9.37
CA ILE A 214 -10.41 46.35 10.69
C ILE A 214 -9.49 47.56 10.96
N ALA A 215 -8.19 47.44 10.67
CA ALA A 215 -7.26 48.56 10.83
C ALA A 215 -7.62 49.75 9.93
N LEU A 216 -8.03 49.51 8.68
CA LEU A 216 -8.44 50.56 7.75
C LEU A 216 -9.74 51.25 8.18
N THR A 217 -10.77 50.48 8.58
CA THR A 217 -12.05 51.04 9.02
C THR A 217 -11.89 51.89 10.28
N THR A 218 -11.12 51.41 11.26
CA THR A 218 -10.82 52.16 12.49
C THR A 218 -9.99 53.41 12.21
N PHE A 219 -8.98 53.33 11.34
CA PHE A 219 -8.16 54.46 10.93
C PHE A 219 -9.01 55.56 10.27
N VAL A 220 -9.89 55.20 9.32
CA VAL A 220 -10.76 56.16 8.63
C VAL A 220 -11.71 56.86 9.59
N ILE A 221 -12.33 56.14 10.54
CA ILE A 221 -13.22 56.74 11.54
C ILE A 221 -12.43 57.68 12.47
N SER A 222 -11.26 57.25 12.95
CA SER A 222 -10.39 58.04 13.83
C SER A 222 -9.90 59.32 13.15
N SER A 223 -9.48 59.22 11.89
CA SER A 223 -9.06 60.37 11.07
C SER A 223 -10.20 61.37 10.86
N ARG A 224 -11.41 60.88 10.55
CA ARG A 224 -12.60 61.75 10.40
C ARG A 224 -12.95 62.50 11.68
N ARG A 225 -12.74 61.91 12.86
CA ARG A 225 -12.96 62.61 14.14
C ARG A 225 -11.92 63.71 14.39
N ARG A 226 -10.65 63.48 14.03
CA ARG A 226 -9.57 64.48 14.20
C ARG A 226 -9.79 65.71 13.32
N GLN A 227 -10.32 65.56 12.11
CA GLN A 227 -10.60 66.70 11.23
C GLN A 227 -11.76 67.59 11.72
N ARG A 228 -12.72 67.05 12.48
CA ARG A 228 -13.84 67.84 13.03
C ARG A 228 -13.46 68.68 14.26
N GLY A 229 -12.33 68.41 14.90
CA GLY A 229 -11.86 69.14 16.07
C GLY A 229 -11.01 70.39 15.79
N TYR A 230 -10.81 70.76 14.52
CA TYR A 230 -10.00 71.93 14.12
C TYR A 230 -10.85 73.15 13.71
N GLN A 231 -12.16 73.13 13.93
CA GLN A 231 -13.05 74.29 13.70
C GLN A 231 -13.64 74.84 15.00
N GLU A 232 -12.80 75.11 16.00
CA GLU A 232 -13.11 76.10 17.03
C GLU A 232 -12.00 77.18 17.02
N ILE A 233 -12.23 78.24 16.25
CA ILE A 233 -11.68 79.59 16.43
C ILE A 233 -12.79 80.57 16.06
#